data_AF-A0A5S3U502-F1
#
_entry.id   AF-A0A5S3U502-F1
#
_cell.length_a   1.000
_cell.length_b   1.000
_cell.length_c   1.000
_cell.angle_alpha   90.00
_cell.angle_beta   90.00
_cell.angle_gamma   90.00
#
_symmetry.space_group_name_H-M   'P 1'
#
loop_
_entity.id
_entity.type
_entity.pdbx_description
1 polymer ?
#
loop_
_entity_poly.entity_id
_entity_poly.type
_entity_poly.pdbx_seq_one_letter_code
_entity_poly.pdbx_strand_id
1 'polypeptide(L)'
;MSKLKRSVINGQDSNPEPFYMGKVKYKKHLCDDSLSRLSLITTKKPFYDFEKELRLFILNDSPPEKSLDQTVNFIQGKSVKIDVNELIQEVYISPFASQGYIDEVKQLLKKYGYSKALIKESEILDM
;
A
#
# COMPACT_ATOMS: atom_id res chain seq x y z
N MET A 1 -6.69 12.86 10.33
CA MET A 1 -6.84 11.43 9.96
C MET A 1 -5.97 11.12 8.76
N SER A 2 -5.27 9.98 8.72
CA SER A 2 -4.36 9.62 7.60
C SER A 2 -5.15 9.42 6.30
N LYS A 3 -4.52 9.72 5.15
CA LYS A 3 -5.16 9.56 3.83
C LYS A 3 -5.51 8.11 3.53
N LEU A 4 -4.67 7.17 3.96
CA LEU A 4 -4.92 5.73 3.85
C LEU A 4 -6.16 5.26 4.63
N LYS A 5 -6.44 5.87 5.80
CA LYS A 5 -7.68 5.57 6.53
C LYS A 5 -8.91 6.13 5.80
N ARG A 6 -8.78 7.35 5.25
CA ARG A 6 -9.87 7.98 4.48
C ARG A 6 -10.15 7.24 3.18
N SER A 7 -9.13 6.76 2.49
CA SER A 7 -9.32 6.03 1.23
C SER A 7 -10.15 4.76 1.41
N VAL A 8 -9.93 4.01 2.49
CA VAL A 8 -10.75 2.82 2.79
C VAL A 8 -12.20 3.19 3.11
N ILE A 9 -12.42 4.24 3.90
CA ILE A 9 -13.79 4.67 4.26
C ILE A 9 -14.53 5.22 3.04
N ASN A 10 -13.88 6.08 2.25
CA ASN A 10 -14.45 6.65 1.02
C ASN A 10 -14.60 5.61 -0.08
N GLY A 11 -13.81 4.52 -0.04
CA GLY A 11 -13.92 3.41 -0.97
C GLY A 11 -15.29 2.71 -0.93
N GLN A 12 -16.00 2.81 0.20
CA GLN A 12 -17.34 2.21 0.39
C GLN A 12 -17.34 0.72 0.01
N ASP A 13 -16.46 -0.03 0.65
CA ASP A 13 -16.44 -1.49 0.54
C ASP A 13 -17.78 -2.07 0.99
N SER A 14 -18.33 -3.01 0.22
CA SER A 14 -19.61 -3.66 0.54
C SER A 14 -19.50 -4.62 1.72
N ASN A 15 -18.28 -5.09 2.04
CA ASN A 15 -18.02 -5.96 3.17
C ASN A 15 -16.80 -5.45 3.98
N PRO A 16 -16.94 -4.35 4.73
CA PRO A 16 -15.83 -3.75 5.45
C PRO A 16 -15.39 -4.66 6.61
N GLU A 17 -14.07 -4.82 6.79
CA GLU A 17 -13.50 -5.50 7.95
C GLU A 17 -12.76 -4.52 8.87
N PRO A 18 -12.65 -4.84 10.17
CA PRO A 18 -11.74 -4.14 11.05
C PRO A 18 -10.33 -4.18 10.48
N PHE A 19 -9.71 -3.01 10.36
CA PHE A 19 -8.34 -2.89 9.92
C PHE A 19 -7.52 -2.11 10.93
N TYR A 20 -6.24 -2.41 10.92
CA TYR A 20 -5.23 -1.78 11.75
C TYR A 20 -4.23 -1.08 10.84
N MET A 21 -3.49 -0.13 11.43
CA MET A 21 -2.50 0.63 10.70
C MET A 21 -1.23 0.80 11.52
N GLY A 22 -0.08 0.85 10.84
CA GLY A 22 1.20 1.07 11.50
C GLY A 22 2.24 1.64 10.56
N LYS A 23 3.01 2.62 11.07
CA LYS A 23 4.19 3.14 10.37
C LYS A 23 5.28 2.07 10.40
N VAL A 24 5.95 1.88 9.27
CA VAL A 24 7.06 0.93 9.18
C VAL A 24 8.26 1.48 9.95
N LYS A 25 8.83 0.64 10.81
CA LYS A 25 10.08 0.89 11.54
C LYS A 25 11.23 0.23 10.78
N TYR A 26 12.22 1.04 10.40
CA TYR A 26 13.38 0.59 9.63
C TYR A 26 14.53 0.27 10.58
N LYS A 27 14.72 -1.02 10.90
CA LYS A 27 15.74 -1.48 11.86
C LYS A 27 16.31 -2.83 11.47
N LYS A 28 17.53 -3.13 11.92
CA LYS A 28 18.29 -4.32 11.51
C LYS A 28 17.70 -5.63 12.05
N HIS A 29 17.17 -5.61 13.28
CA HIS A 29 16.65 -6.79 13.96
C HIS A 29 15.32 -6.48 14.65
N LEU A 30 14.46 -7.50 14.72
CA LEU A 30 13.38 -7.54 15.69
C LEU A 30 14.01 -7.87 17.04
N CYS A 31 13.64 -7.16 18.10
CA CYS A 31 14.09 -7.51 19.45
C CYS A 31 13.06 -8.48 20.03
N ASP A 32 13.53 -9.61 20.57
CA ASP A 32 12.70 -10.73 21.02
C ASP A 32 11.66 -10.33 22.08
N ASP A 33 12.00 -9.38 22.96
CA ASP A 33 11.10 -8.87 24.01
C ASP A 33 9.86 -8.09 23.48
N SER A 34 9.75 -7.90 22.16
CA SER A 34 8.71 -7.10 21.51
C SER A 34 8.05 -7.74 20.28
N LEU A 35 8.24 -9.06 20.09
CA LEU A 35 7.67 -9.83 18.97
C LEU A 35 6.14 -9.92 19.04
N SER A 36 5.48 -8.84 18.62
CA SER A 36 4.05 -8.80 18.32
C SER A 36 3.83 -9.02 16.83
N ARG A 37 2.66 -9.55 16.43
CA ARG A 37 2.22 -9.62 15.02
C ARG A 37 2.37 -8.27 14.31
N LEU A 38 2.09 -7.18 15.04
CA LEU A 38 2.28 -5.81 14.58
C LEU A 38 3.75 -5.52 14.24
N SER A 39 4.68 -5.83 15.15
CA SER A 39 6.10 -5.59 14.95
C SER A 39 6.66 -6.33 13.73
N LEU A 40 6.16 -7.53 13.44
CA LEU A 40 6.53 -8.32 12.26
C LEU A 40 6.08 -7.64 10.97
N ILE A 41 4.82 -7.20 10.93
CA ILE A 41 4.21 -6.59 9.74
C ILE A 41 4.75 -5.17 9.50
N THR A 42 5.21 -4.47 10.54
CA THR A 42 5.67 -3.08 10.46
C THR A 42 7.17 -2.92 10.67
N THR A 43 7.98 -3.95 10.45
CA THR A 43 9.44 -3.83 10.47
C THR A 43 10.03 -4.14 9.10
N LYS A 44 10.98 -3.31 8.65
CA LYS A 44 11.71 -3.50 7.39
C LYS A 44 13.19 -3.21 7.61
N LYS A 45 14.04 -3.73 6.72
CA LYS A 45 15.50 -3.51 6.79
C LYS A 45 15.83 -2.01 6.61
N PRO A 46 16.89 -1.49 7.25
CA PRO A 46 17.25 -0.07 7.20
C PRO A 46 17.49 0.48 5.80
N PHE A 47 17.99 -0.32 4.86
CA PHE A 47 18.30 0.16 3.50
C PHE A 47 17.08 0.55 2.67
N TYR A 48 15.85 0.23 3.13
CA TYR A 48 14.60 0.64 2.50
C TYR A 48 13.97 1.88 3.16
N ASP A 49 14.67 2.55 4.07
CA ASP A 49 14.07 3.64 4.84
C ASP A 49 13.63 4.82 3.98
N PHE A 50 14.14 4.94 2.74
CA PHE A 50 13.69 5.91 1.75
C PHE A 50 12.21 5.75 1.37
N GLU A 51 11.59 4.57 1.54
CA GLU A 51 10.19 4.34 1.16
C GLU A 51 9.18 5.01 2.11
N LYS A 52 9.57 5.30 3.36
CA LYS A 52 8.75 5.99 4.39
C LYS A 52 7.30 5.47 4.48
N GLU A 53 7.14 4.15 4.59
CA GLU A 53 5.86 3.45 4.45
C GLU A 53 4.89 3.58 5.65
N LEU A 54 3.59 3.60 5.35
CA LEU A 54 2.48 3.38 6.29
C LEU A 54 1.65 2.20 5.78
N ARG A 55 1.45 1.17 6.61
CA ARG A 55 0.72 -0.05 6.22
C ARG A 55 -0.65 -0.10 6.87
N LEU A 56 -1.60 -0.67 6.13
CA LEU A 56 -2.89 -1.13 6.62
C LEU A 56 -2.90 -2.66 6.55
N PHE A 57 -3.43 -3.31 7.57
CA PHE A 57 -3.52 -4.77 7.62
C PHE A 57 -4.80 -5.20 8.31
N ILE A 58 -5.36 -6.31 7.82
CA ILE A 58 -6.52 -7.00 8.38
C ILE A 58 -5.96 -8.23 9.09
N LEU A 59 -6.29 -8.40 10.36
CA LEU A 59 -5.88 -9.55 11.15
C LEU A 59 -7.10 -10.46 11.32
N ASN A 60 -7.07 -11.61 10.65
CA ASN A 60 -8.03 -12.67 10.93
C ASN A 60 -7.58 -13.33 12.23
N ASP A 61 -8.38 -13.16 13.28
CA ASP A 61 -8.11 -13.75 14.61
C ASP A 61 -8.79 -15.11 14.79
N SER A 62 -9.64 -15.52 13.85
CA SER A 62 -10.22 -16.86 13.84
C SER A 62 -9.23 -17.84 13.19
N PRO A 63 -8.79 -18.91 13.89
CA PRO A 63 -8.25 -20.07 13.19
C PRO A 63 -9.32 -20.56 12.21
N PRO A 64 -8.95 -21.11 11.04
CA PRO A 64 -9.92 -21.83 10.23
C PRO A 64 -10.57 -22.86 11.16
N GLU A 65 -11.89 -22.74 11.36
CA GLU A 65 -12.63 -23.72 12.15
C GLU A 65 -12.27 -25.10 11.61
N LYS A 66 -11.95 -26.01 12.54
CA LYS A 66 -11.48 -27.37 12.29
C LYS A 66 -12.22 -28.05 11.13
N SER A 67 -11.71 -27.94 9.91
CA SER A 67 -11.97 -28.90 8.86
C SER A 67 -10.74 -29.80 8.78
N LEU A 68 -10.90 -31.04 9.24
CA LEU A 68 -9.90 -32.11 9.17
C LEU A 68 -9.58 -32.56 7.73
N ASP A 69 -10.06 -31.85 6.70
CA ASP A 69 -9.67 -32.06 5.31
C ASP A 69 -8.50 -31.14 4.95
N GLN A 70 -7.32 -31.74 4.85
CA GLN A 70 -6.03 -31.11 4.57
C GLN A 70 -5.85 -30.70 3.09
N THR A 71 -6.90 -30.27 2.41
CA THR A 71 -6.75 -29.43 1.22
C THR A 71 -6.68 -28.00 1.71
N VAL A 72 -5.46 -27.55 2.00
CA VAL A 72 -5.15 -26.16 2.38
C VAL A 72 -5.76 -25.24 1.32
N ASN A 73 -6.97 -24.73 1.59
CA ASN A 73 -7.57 -23.68 0.81
C ASN A 73 -6.65 -22.47 1.01
N PHE A 74 -5.85 -22.19 -0.01
CA PHE A 74 -5.04 -20.99 -0.10
C PHE A 74 -5.92 -19.81 0.31
N ILE A 75 -5.44 -19.04 1.28
CA ILE A 75 -6.09 -17.82 1.77
C ILE A 75 -6.48 -16.99 0.56
N GLN A 76 -7.76 -17.01 0.21
CA GLN A 76 -8.26 -16.19 -0.88
C GLN A 76 -8.02 -14.74 -0.45
N GLY A 77 -7.18 -14.03 -1.21
CA GLY A 77 -6.90 -12.63 -0.92
C GLY A 77 -8.21 -11.84 -0.87
N LYS A 78 -8.37 -11.01 0.16
CA LYS A 78 -9.53 -10.14 0.28
C LYS A 78 -9.36 -8.94 -0.65
N SER A 79 -10.36 -8.72 -1.51
CA SER A 79 -10.49 -7.45 -2.22
C SER A 79 -10.90 -6.37 -1.22
N VAL A 80 -10.17 -5.25 -1.20
CA VAL A 80 -10.48 -4.08 -0.37
C VAL A 80 -10.74 -2.91 -1.29
N LYS A 81 -11.95 -2.36 -1.23
CA LYS A 81 -12.30 -1.19 -2.04
C LYS A 81 -11.74 0.08 -1.41
N ILE A 82 -11.02 0.87 -2.21
CA ILE A 82 -10.38 2.11 -1.75
C ILE A 82 -10.65 3.26 -2.72
N ASP A 83 -10.67 4.47 -2.19
CA ASP A 83 -10.59 5.69 -2.98
C ASP A 83 -9.13 6.02 -3.30
N VAL A 84 -8.70 5.69 -4.51
CA VAL A 84 -7.33 5.89 -4.99
C VAL A 84 -6.98 7.39 -5.11
N ASN A 85 -7.97 8.28 -5.29
CA ASN A 85 -7.73 9.73 -5.38
C ASN A 85 -7.30 10.34 -4.04
N GLU A 86 -7.58 9.68 -2.92
CA GLU A 86 -7.01 10.06 -1.62
C GLU A 86 -5.53 9.64 -1.49
N LEU A 87 -5.10 8.63 -2.25
CA LEU A 87 -3.77 8.02 -2.13
C LEU A 87 -2.76 8.62 -3.11
N ILE A 88 -3.08 8.66 -4.40
CA ILE A 88 -2.18 9.15 -5.45
C ILE A 88 -2.30 10.67 -5.53
N GLN A 89 -1.24 11.36 -5.11
CA GLN A 89 -1.16 12.82 -5.17
C GLN A 89 -0.22 13.31 -6.25
N GLU A 90 0.88 12.60 -6.42
CA GLU A 90 1.98 13.03 -7.29
C GLU A 90 2.48 11.82 -8.07
N VAL A 91 2.74 12.03 -9.35
CA VAL A 91 3.31 11.05 -10.26
C VAL A 91 4.60 11.65 -10.79
N TYR A 92 5.71 11.03 -10.41
CA TYR A 92 7.04 11.45 -10.84
C TYR A 92 7.41 10.71 -12.12
N ILE A 93 7.74 11.45 -13.17
CA ILE A 93 8.20 10.91 -14.45
C ILE A 93 9.66 11.29 -14.64
N SER A 94 10.48 10.36 -15.14
CA SER A 94 11.87 10.64 -15.46
C SER A 94 12.00 11.87 -16.38
N PRO A 95 12.93 12.80 -16.14
CA PRO A 95 13.16 13.93 -17.05
C PRO A 95 13.65 13.47 -18.44
N PHE A 96 14.15 12.24 -18.53
CA PHE A 96 14.60 11.61 -19.78
C PHE A 96 13.50 10.84 -20.51
N ALA A 97 12.27 10.84 -19.98
CA ALA A 97 11.16 10.16 -20.63
C ALA A 97 10.78 10.86 -21.95
N SER A 98 10.44 10.07 -22.97
CA SER A 98 9.95 10.63 -24.23
C SER A 98 8.59 11.31 -24.03
N GLN A 99 8.29 12.30 -24.86
CA GLN A 99 6.99 12.96 -24.83
C GLN A 99 5.83 11.97 -25.02
N GLY A 100 6.02 10.97 -25.89
CA GLY A 100 5.03 9.91 -26.10
C GLY A 100 4.71 9.13 -24.81
N TYR A 101 5.74 8.76 -24.04
CA TYR A 101 5.55 8.09 -22.76
C TYR A 101 4.82 8.97 -21.73
N ILE A 102 5.20 10.26 -21.65
CA ILE A 102 4.51 11.23 -20.78
C ILE A 102 3.02 11.31 -21.11
N ASP A 103 2.68 11.33 -22.40
CA ASP A 103 1.30 11.41 -22.86
C ASP A 103 0.53 10.12 -22.59
N GLU A 104 1.15 8.95 -22.72
CA GLU A 104 0.57 7.67 -22.30
C GLU A 104 0.24 7.66 -20.80
N VAL A 105 1.16 8.14 -19.96
CA VAL A 105 0.91 8.27 -18.52
C VAL A 105 -0.25 9.21 -18.23
N LYS A 106 -0.31 10.38 -18.89
CA LYS A 106 -1.44 11.31 -18.76
C LYS A 106 -2.78 10.67 -19.16
N GLN A 107 -2.79 9.92 -20.27
CA GLN A 107 -3.98 9.20 -20.73
C GLN A 107 -4.40 8.12 -19.74
N LEU A 108 -3.46 7.36 -19.19
CA LEU A 108 -3.71 6.36 -18.16
C LEU A 108 -4.36 6.98 -16.92
N LEU A 109 -3.77 8.07 -16.41
CA LEU A 109 -4.30 8.78 -15.24
C LEU A 109 -5.71 9.30 -15.50
N LYS A 110 -5.96 9.87 -16.67
CA LYS A 110 -7.30 10.34 -17.07
C LYS A 110 -8.30 9.17 -17.16
N LYS A 111 -7.92 8.07 -17.82
CA LYS A 111 -8.80 6.90 -18.07
C LYS A 111 -9.32 6.28 -16.78
N TYR A 112 -8.49 6.23 -15.75
CA TYR A 112 -8.84 5.63 -14.46
C TYR A 112 -9.30 6.66 -13.41
N GLY A 113 -9.56 7.90 -13.81
CA GLY A 113 -10.14 8.92 -12.92
C GLY A 113 -9.15 9.53 -11.92
N TYR A 114 -7.85 9.47 -12.21
CA TYR A 114 -6.75 10.01 -11.41
C TYR A 114 -6.31 11.41 -11.86
N SER A 115 -7.20 12.18 -12.48
CA SER A 115 -6.89 13.50 -13.04
C SER A 115 -6.47 14.55 -12.00
N LYS A 116 -6.62 14.25 -10.71
CA LYS A 116 -6.16 15.11 -9.61
C LYS A 116 -4.68 14.94 -9.27
N ALA A 117 -4.04 13.88 -9.77
CA ALA A 117 -2.62 13.65 -9.51
C ALA A 117 -1.75 14.70 -10.23
N LEU A 118 -0.84 15.33 -9.49
CA LEU A 118 0.15 16.26 -10.03
C LEU A 118 1.26 15.47 -10.71
N ILE A 119 1.50 15.72 -11.99
CA ILE A 119 2.65 15.15 -12.68
C ILE A 119 3.85 16.07 -12.44
N LYS A 120 4.96 15.47 -11.98
CA LYS A 120 6.23 16.16 -11.73
C LYS A 120 7.35 15.45 -12.47
N GLU A 121 8.37 16.20 -12.83
CA GLU A 121 9.65 15.61 -13.26
C GLU A 121 10.39 15.06 -12.03
N SER A 122 11.04 13.92 -12.21
CA SER A 122 11.86 13.29 -11.18
C SER A 122 13.20 14.00 -11.01
N GLU A 123 13.71 14.08 -9.79
CA GLU A 123 15.00 14.72 -9.46
C GLU A 123 16.22 13.84 -9.82
N ILE A 124 16.05 12.87 -10.73
CA ILE A 124 17.14 11.97 -11.15
C ILE A 124 18.13 12.81 -11.96
N LEU A 125 19.34 12.95 -11.44
CA LEU A 125 20.47 13.51 -12.16
C LEU A 125 21.06 12.44 -13.07
N ASP A 126 21.41 12.82 -14.31
CA ASP A 126 22.17 11.94 -15.22
C ASP A 126 23.46 11.50 -14.49
N MET A 127 23.72 10.19 -14.48
CA MET A 127 24.97 9.61 -13.96
C MET A 127 26.06 9.61 -15.02
#